data_AF-A0A497N0W7-F1
#
_entry.id   AF-A0A497N0W7-F1
#
_cell.length_a   1.000
_cell.length_b   1.000
_cell.length_c   1.000
_cell.angle_alpha   90.00
_cell.angle_beta   90.00
_cell.angle_gamma   90.00
#
_symmetry.space_group_name_H-M   'P 1'
#
loop_
_entity.id
_entity.type
_entity.pdbx_description
1 polymer ?
#
loop_
_entity_poly.entity_id
_entity_poly.type
_entity_poly.pdbx_seq_one_letter_code
_entity_poly.pdbx_strand_id
1 'polypeptide(L)'
;MTRLPVITTPAVTRASRAYERHGYHLDYVDAEAEEGEELLSSGDCVLIAPKGSDLSQYGDLDIAFASGWALLLRRGERVPFPLSDHADFRQLLRFVRRCAPKRVLTFHGGRFSREFAEFVRRRLGIDAKPLTEAVESLRGRLTTETARMGACCRKILEVVRIPGFEYARKWLLREMARRGFSRVEVDQALKRLIEQGLLIQESGKIKIQAEEGRGG
;
A
#
# COMPACT_ATOMS: atom_id res chain seq x y z
N MET A 1 -9.77 -33.74 13.07
CA MET A 1 -10.73 -32.68 12.72
C MET A 1 -11.98 -32.90 13.56
N THR A 2 -12.62 -31.82 14.03
CA THR A 2 -13.90 -31.93 14.74
C THR A 2 -14.99 -32.37 13.76
N ARG A 3 -16.08 -32.98 14.26
CA ARG A 3 -17.25 -33.36 13.45
C ARG A 3 -18.41 -32.38 13.63
N LEU A 4 -18.16 -31.26 14.29
CA LEU A 4 -19.20 -30.29 14.61
C LEU A 4 -19.52 -29.47 13.35
N PRO A 5 -20.79 -29.40 12.93
CA PRO A 5 -21.23 -28.53 11.85
C PRO A 5 -20.98 -27.07 12.20
N VAL A 6 -20.53 -26.31 11.19
CA VAL A 6 -20.30 -24.87 11.30
C VAL A 6 -21.48 -24.14 10.70
N ILE A 7 -22.14 -23.35 11.53
CA ILE A 7 -23.28 -22.53 11.13
C ILE A 7 -22.81 -21.08 11.02
N THR A 8 -23.23 -20.38 9.98
CA THR A 8 -22.84 -18.99 9.75
C THR A 8 -24.04 -18.07 9.75
N THR A 9 -23.94 -16.97 10.48
CA THR A 9 -24.91 -15.86 10.33
C THR A 9 -24.89 -15.30 8.91
N PRO A 10 -25.97 -14.65 8.42
CA PRO A 10 -26.06 -14.18 7.03
C PRO A 10 -24.90 -13.28 6.59
N ALA A 11 -24.34 -12.48 7.50
CA ALA A 11 -23.18 -11.65 7.22
C ALA A 11 -21.92 -12.48 6.93
N VAL A 12 -21.72 -13.58 7.67
CA VAL A 12 -20.61 -14.51 7.45
C VAL A 12 -20.87 -15.37 6.22
N THR A 13 -22.10 -15.86 6.01
CA THR A 13 -22.50 -16.58 4.79
C THR A 13 -22.16 -15.76 3.53
N ARG A 14 -22.48 -14.46 3.51
CA ARG A 14 -22.11 -13.57 2.39
C ARG A 14 -20.60 -13.48 2.16
N ALA A 15 -19.81 -13.43 3.24
CA ALA A 15 -18.35 -13.45 3.15
C ALA A 15 -17.87 -14.80 2.60
N SER A 16 -18.35 -15.93 3.14
CA SER A 16 -18.01 -17.28 2.69
C SER A 16 -18.31 -17.50 1.20
N ARG A 17 -19.49 -17.08 0.73
CA ARG A 17 -19.86 -17.11 -0.71
C ARG A 17 -18.92 -16.30 -1.59
N ALA A 18 -18.29 -15.24 -1.07
CA ALA A 18 -17.27 -14.51 -1.82
C ALA A 18 -16.00 -15.34 -2.00
N TYR A 19 -15.57 -16.07 -0.98
CA TYR A 19 -14.44 -17.01 -1.06
C TYR A 19 -14.72 -18.17 -2.02
N GLU A 20 -15.91 -18.75 -1.97
CA GLU A 20 -16.32 -19.83 -2.88
C GLU A 20 -16.29 -19.43 -4.35
N ARG A 21 -16.75 -18.21 -4.66
CA ARG A 21 -16.65 -17.65 -6.03
C ARG A 21 -15.21 -17.52 -6.53
N HIS A 22 -14.23 -17.51 -5.64
CA HIS A 22 -12.81 -17.50 -5.95
C HIS A 22 -12.13 -18.88 -5.83
N GLY A 23 -12.92 -19.96 -5.73
CA GLY A 23 -12.43 -21.34 -5.75
C GLY A 23 -11.98 -21.89 -4.40
N TYR A 24 -12.32 -21.22 -3.29
CA TYR A 24 -12.08 -21.74 -1.94
C TYR A 24 -13.30 -22.53 -1.47
N HIS A 25 -13.11 -23.80 -1.12
CA HIS A 25 -14.18 -24.62 -0.54
C HIS A 25 -14.25 -24.39 0.97
N LEU A 26 -15.42 -23.99 1.46
CA LEU A 26 -15.71 -23.78 2.87
C LEU A 26 -16.92 -24.63 3.22
N ASP A 27 -16.81 -25.47 4.26
CA ASP A 27 -17.92 -26.28 4.75
C ASP A 27 -18.69 -25.50 5.81
N TYR A 28 -19.88 -24.99 5.47
CA TYR A 28 -20.75 -24.24 6.37
C TYR A 28 -22.23 -24.35 5.99
N VAL A 29 -23.11 -24.13 6.96
CA VAL A 29 -24.58 -24.06 6.78
C VAL A 29 -25.05 -22.66 7.15
N ASP A 30 -25.94 -22.09 6.33
CA ASP A 30 -26.52 -20.76 6.63
C ASP A 30 -27.51 -20.86 7.79
N ALA A 31 -27.42 -19.96 8.76
CA ALA A 31 -28.28 -19.97 9.94
C ALA A 31 -29.78 -19.77 9.61
N GLU A 32 -30.09 -19.15 8.46
CA GLU A 32 -31.46 -18.93 7.96
C GLU A 32 -31.96 -20.05 7.05
N ALA A 33 -31.18 -21.10 6.82
CA ALA A 33 -31.63 -22.29 6.10
C ALA A 33 -32.34 -23.27 7.04
N GLU A 34 -33.27 -24.07 6.53
CA GLU A 34 -33.99 -25.11 7.29
C GLU A 34 -33.03 -26.04 8.05
N GLU A 35 -32.00 -26.56 7.37
CA GLU A 35 -30.93 -27.36 7.99
C GLU A 35 -30.19 -26.59 9.09
N GLY A 36 -29.98 -25.28 8.92
CA GLY A 36 -29.33 -24.44 9.92
C GLY A 36 -30.16 -24.28 11.18
N GLU A 37 -31.47 -24.07 11.04
CA GLU A 37 -32.41 -23.97 12.18
C GLU A 37 -32.50 -25.29 12.96
N GLU A 38 -32.51 -26.42 12.27
CA GLU A 38 -32.49 -27.76 12.88
C GLU A 38 -31.19 -27.99 13.67
N LEU A 39 -30.04 -27.67 13.07
CA LEU A 39 -28.74 -27.84 13.72
C LEU A 39 -28.57 -26.91 14.93
N LEU A 40 -29.04 -25.66 14.85
CA LEU A 40 -29.06 -24.74 15.98
C LEU A 40 -29.94 -25.28 17.13
N SER A 41 -31.12 -25.83 16.79
CA SER A 41 -32.03 -26.42 17.76
C SER A 41 -31.47 -27.67 18.44
N SER A 42 -30.61 -28.42 17.74
CA SER A 42 -29.95 -29.62 18.28
C SER A 42 -28.86 -29.30 19.32
N GLY A 43 -28.27 -28.11 19.29
CA GLY A 43 -27.18 -27.68 20.17
C GLY A 43 -25.79 -28.22 19.82
N ASP A 44 -25.68 -29.20 18.91
CA ASP A 44 -24.41 -29.83 18.52
C ASP A 44 -23.72 -29.09 17.36
N CYS A 45 -23.54 -27.76 17.47
CA CYS A 45 -22.99 -26.95 16.39
C CYS A 45 -22.05 -25.82 16.85
N VAL A 46 -21.35 -25.21 15.89
CA VAL A 46 -20.56 -23.98 16.12
C VAL A 46 -21.15 -22.85 15.28
N LEU A 47 -21.65 -21.81 15.94
CA LEU A 47 -22.13 -20.60 15.26
C LEU A 47 -21.00 -19.57 15.10
N ILE A 48 -20.77 -19.12 13.86
CA ILE A 48 -19.82 -18.05 13.52
C ILE A 48 -20.60 -16.77 13.19
N ALA A 49 -20.31 -15.72 13.96
CA ALA A 49 -20.94 -14.41 13.82
C ALA A 49 -19.90 -13.27 13.88
N PRO A 50 -20.16 -12.13 13.21
CA PRO A 50 -19.35 -10.93 13.37
C PRO A 50 -19.35 -10.45 14.83
N LYS A 51 -18.27 -9.76 15.21
CA LYS A 51 -18.22 -9.09 16.51
C LYS A 51 -19.34 -8.06 16.62
N GLY A 52 -20.12 -8.15 17.69
CA GLY A 52 -21.20 -7.20 17.99
C GLY A 52 -22.55 -7.56 17.39
N SER A 53 -22.69 -8.71 16.74
CA SER A 53 -23.99 -9.25 16.36
C SER A 53 -24.87 -9.50 17.59
N ASP A 54 -26.17 -9.25 17.43
CA ASP A 54 -27.18 -9.74 18.36
C ASP A 54 -27.32 -11.25 18.16
N LEU A 55 -27.10 -12.00 19.23
CA LEU A 55 -27.15 -13.46 19.23
C LEU A 55 -28.33 -13.99 20.05
N SER A 56 -29.17 -13.12 20.61
CA SER A 56 -30.28 -13.51 21.48
C SER A 56 -31.29 -14.44 20.79
N GLN A 57 -31.44 -14.31 19.48
CA GLN A 57 -32.33 -15.15 18.66
C GLN A 57 -31.86 -16.61 18.51
N TYR A 58 -30.61 -16.92 18.86
CA TYR A 58 -30.03 -18.26 18.70
C TYR A 58 -29.99 -19.06 20.02
N GLY A 59 -30.72 -18.60 21.04
CA GLY A 59 -30.80 -19.26 22.34
C GLY A 59 -29.57 -19.07 23.23
N ASP A 60 -29.38 -20.00 24.16
CA ASP A 60 -28.26 -19.97 25.11
C ASP A 60 -26.99 -20.48 24.42
N LEU A 61 -26.02 -19.58 24.24
CA LEU A 61 -24.75 -19.86 23.57
C LEU A 61 -23.56 -19.67 24.52
N ASP A 62 -22.60 -20.60 24.43
CA ASP A 62 -21.26 -20.41 25.02
C ASP A 62 -20.42 -19.52 24.10
N ILE A 63 -20.37 -18.22 24.41
CA ILE A 63 -19.75 -17.26 23.52
C ILE A 63 -18.24 -17.14 23.73
N ALA A 64 -17.50 -17.34 22.64
CA ALA A 64 -16.06 -17.09 22.57
C ALA A 64 -15.71 -15.99 21.57
N PHE A 65 -14.56 -15.33 21.76
CA PHE A 65 -14.06 -14.30 20.84
C PHE A 65 -12.79 -14.74 20.14
N ALA A 66 -12.86 -14.88 18.81
CA ALA A 66 -11.70 -15.07 17.95
C ALA A 66 -11.23 -13.72 17.38
N SER A 67 -10.09 -13.19 17.84
CA SER A 67 -9.55 -11.90 17.36
C SER A 67 -8.08 -11.72 17.71
N GLY A 68 -7.35 -10.94 16.91
CA GLY A 68 -5.96 -10.54 17.20
C GLY A 68 -5.84 -9.72 18.49
N TRP A 69 -6.97 -9.16 18.94
CA TRP A 69 -7.09 -8.40 20.17
C TRP A 69 -7.78 -9.17 21.30
N ALA A 70 -8.09 -10.46 21.11
CA ALA A 70 -8.90 -11.25 22.07
C ALA A 70 -8.31 -11.23 23.49
N LEU A 71 -6.98 -11.25 23.63
CA LEU A 71 -6.30 -11.19 24.93
C LEU A 71 -6.43 -9.84 25.65
N LEU A 72 -6.69 -8.75 24.92
CA LEU A 72 -6.93 -7.42 25.49
C LEU A 72 -8.42 -7.18 25.77
N LEU A 73 -9.29 -7.92 25.09
CA LEU A 73 -10.75 -7.84 25.22
C LEU A 73 -11.30 -8.68 26.37
N ARG A 74 -10.51 -8.98 27.41
CA ARG A 74 -10.90 -9.74 28.62
C ARG A 74 -11.91 -8.97 29.49
N ARG A 75 -13.00 -8.49 28.90
CA ARG A 75 -14.16 -7.93 29.58
C ARG A 75 -15.24 -9.02 29.64
N GLY A 76 -15.36 -9.67 30.81
CA GLY A 76 -16.43 -10.63 31.11
C GLY A 76 -16.04 -12.11 31.01
N GLU A 77 -17.05 -12.97 30.99
CA GLU A 77 -17.01 -14.45 31.10
C GLU A 77 -16.66 -15.18 29.78
N ARG A 78 -16.36 -14.46 28.70
CA ARG A 78 -16.17 -15.05 27.37
C ARG A 78 -14.75 -15.58 27.16
N VAL A 79 -14.63 -16.76 26.55
CA VAL A 79 -13.34 -17.41 26.26
C VAL A 79 -12.61 -16.70 25.12
N PRO A 80 -11.37 -16.19 25.31
CA PRO A 80 -10.62 -15.51 24.26
C PRO A 80 -9.77 -16.49 23.43
N PHE A 81 -9.95 -16.46 22.10
CA PHE A 81 -9.12 -17.13 21.12
C PHE A 81 -8.27 -16.11 20.35
N PRO A 82 -6.94 -16.02 20.60
CA PRO A 82 -6.08 -15.11 19.86
C PRO A 82 -5.94 -15.56 18.40
N LEU A 83 -6.54 -14.80 17.49
CA LEU A 83 -6.52 -15.10 16.06
C LEU A 83 -6.34 -13.81 15.25
N SER A 84 -5.16 -13.62 14.67
CA SER A 84 -4.81 -12.43 13.88
C SER A 84 -4.43 -12.81 12.46
N ASP A 85 -4.91 -12.05 11.49
CA ASP A 85 -4.53 -12.09 10.08
C ASP A 85 -3.32 -11.18 9.77
N HIS A 86 -2.96 -10.30 10.70
CA HIS A 86 -1.77 -9.45 10.60
C HIS A 86 -0.48 -10.20 10.94
N ALA A 87 0.61 -9.83 10.24
CA ALA A 87 1.95 -10.31 10.52
C ALA A 87 2.51 -9.78 11.84
N ASP A 88 3.13 -10.66 12.63
CA ASP A 88 3.85 -10.29 13.84
C ASP A 88 5.17 -9.56 13.53
N PHE A 89 5.82 -9.04 14.58
CA PHE A 89 7.10 -8.32 14.47
C PHE A 89 8.19 -9.11 13.74
N ARG A 90 8.32 -10.40 14.03
CA ARG A 90 9.37 -11.27 13.44
C ARG A 90 9.04 -11.58 11.98
N GLN A 91 7.78 -11.79 11.65
CA GLN A 91 7.30 -11.98 10.29
C GLN A 91 7.54 -10.73 9.44
N LEU A 92 7.23 -9.53 9.96
CA LEU A 92 7.52 -8.25 9.29
C LEU A 92 9.03 -8.07 9.07
N LEU A 93 9.86 -8.33 10.08
CA LEU A 93 11.31 -8.20 9.95
C LEU A 93 11.88 -9.20 8.93
N ARG A 94 11.37 -10.43 8.93
CA ARG A 94 11.73 -11.46 7.94
C ARG A 94 11.34 -11.03 6.53
N PHE A 95 10.16 -10.46 6.36
CA PHE A 95 9.70 -9.94 5.07
C PHE A 95 10.65 -8.84 4.55
N VAL A 96 10.96 -7.83 5.38
CA VAL A 96 11.90 -6.76 5.00
C VAL A 96 13.27 -7.33 4.60
N ARG A 97 13.83 -8.26 5.38
CA ARG A 97 15.11 -8.90 5.07
C ARG A 97 15.09 -9.65 3.74
N ARG A 98 14.02 -10.41 3.46
CA ARG A 98 13.89 -11.19 2.22
C ARG A 98 13.71 -10.31 0.99
N CYS A 99 13.02 -9.18 1.13
CA CYS A 99 12.82 -8.24 0.02
C CYS A 99 14.06 -7.38 -0.27
N ALA A 100 14.97 -7.22 0.70
CA ALA A 100 16.15 -6.35 0.62
C ALA A 100 15.86 -4.96 0.00
N PRO A 101 14.83 -4.23 0.49
CA PRO A 101 14.42 -2.99 -0.14
C PRO A 101 15.43 -1.87 0.11
N LYS A 102 15.50 -0.91 -0.81
CA LYS A 102 16.27 0.34 -0.62
C LYS A 102 15.65 1.24 0.44
N ARG A 103 14.34 1.11 0.67
CA ARG A 103 13.56 1.93 1.60
C ARG A 103 12.36 1.17 2.15
N VAL A 104 12.03 1.38 3.42
CA VAL A 104 10.82 0.87 4.08
C VAL A 104 9.92 2.02 4.54
N LEU A 105 8.65 1.97 4.14
CA LEU A 105 7.62 2.89 4.62
C LEU A 105 6.61 2.12 5.46
N THR A 106 6.48 2.49 6.73
CA THR A 106 5.59 1.80 7.68
C THR A 106 4.26 2.51 7.81
N PHE A 107 3.15 1.78 7.81
CA PHE A 107 1.81 2.33 7.96
C PHE A 107 0.89 1.37 8.76
N HIS A 108 -0.30 1.83 9.16
CA HIS A 108 -1.30 1.10 9.95
C HIS A 108 -0.88 0.59 11.35
N GLY A 109 0.28 0.97 11.89
CA GLY A 109 0.73 0.55 13.22
C GLY A 109 0.48 1.57 14.35
N GLY A 110 -0.18 2.72 14.06
CA GLY A 110 -0.23 3.84 15.01
C GLY A 110 1.18 4.25 15.45
N ARG A 111 1.42 4.33 16.78
CA ARG A 111 2.75 4.62 17.35
C ARG A 111 3.83 3.60 16.93
N PHE A 112 3.45 2.34 16.75
CA PHE A 112 4.39 1.26 16.41
C PHE A 112 4.97 1.39 15.00
N SER A 113 4.33 2.17 14.12
CA SER A 113 4.88 2.47 12.79
C SER A 113 6.27 3.12 12.93
N ARG A 114 6.38 4.12 13.82
CA ARG A 114 7.65 4.82 14.06
C ARG A 114 8.69 3.90 14.69
N GLU A 115 8.30 3.15 15.71
CA GLU A 115 9.20 2.23 16.42
C GLU A 115 9.75 1.14 15.50
N PHE A 116 8.90 0.53 14.68
CA PHE A 116 9.33 -0.49 13.72
C PHE A 116 10.27 0.09 12.66
N ALA A 117 9.96 1.27 12.11
CA ALA A 117 10.84 1.94 11.17
C ALA A 117 12.22 2.25 11.78
N GLU A 118 12.26 2.75 13.02
CA GLU A 118 13.52 3.00 13.73
C GLU A 118 14.30 1.70 13.97
N PHE A 119 13.61 0.62 14.32
CA PHE A 119 14.22 -0.69 14.47
C PHE A 119 14.85 -1.17 13.16
N VAL A 120 14.11 -1.10 12.05
CA VAL A 120 14.60 -1.47 10.71
C VAL A 120 15.85 -0.65 10.37
N ARG A 121 15.83 0.66 10.58
CA ARG A 121 16.99 1.53 10.33
C ARG A 121 18.19 1.13 11.17
N ARG A 122 18.02 0.95 12.47
CA ARG A 122 19.11 0.64 13.41
C ARG A 122 19.68 -0.77 13.22
N ARG A 123 18.83 -1.76 12.92
CA ARG A 123 19.21 -3.18 12.92
C ARG A 123 19.53 -3.72 11.53
N LEU A 124 18.92 -3.17 10.48
CA LEU A 124 19.14 -3.60 9.10
C LEU A 124 19.90 -2.57 8.26
N GLY A 125 20.10 -1.34 8.75
CA GLY A 125 20.78 -0.29 8.00
C GLY A 125 20.00 0.22 6.79
N ILE A 126 18.69 -0.06 6.71
CA ILE A 126 17.82 0.34 5.59
C ILE A 126 17.14 1.68 5.93
N ASP A 127 17.03 2.59 4.95
CA ASP A 127 16.25 3.83 5.14
C ASP A 127 14.79 3.47 5.45
N ALA A 128 14.31 3.87 6.62
CA ALA A 128 12.98 3.50 7.07
C ALA A 128 12.31 4.62 7.85
N LYS A 129 11.03 4.85 7.58
CA LYS A 129 10.20 5.84 8.29
C LYS A 129 8.70 5.56 8.16
N PRO A 130 7.86 6.17 9.01
CA PRO A 130 6.41 6.19 8.80
C PRO A 130 6.03 6.84 7.47
N LEU A 131 5.03 6.26 6.81
CA LEU A 131 4.35 6.92 5.71
C LEU A 131 3.60 8.15 6.25
N THR A 132 3.69 9.27 5.54
CA THR A 132 3.04 10.54 5.90
C THR A 132 2.30 11.11 4.69
N GLU A 133 1.43 12.10 4.88
CA GLU A 133 0.72 12.79 3.80
C GLU A 133 1.64 13.61 2.87
N ALA A 134 2.92 13.78 3.24
CA ALA A 134 3.88 14.46 2.39
C ALA A 134 4.03 13.74 1.04
N VAL A 135 4.18 14.53 -0.04
CA VAL A 135 4.48 13.97 -1.36
C VAL A 135 5.93 13.48 -1.36
N GLU A 136 6.10 12.17 -1.50
CA GLU A 136 7.41 11.52 -1.49
C GLU A 136 7.60 10.69 -2.75
N SER A 137 8.84 10.63 -3.21
CA SER A 137 9.27 9.70 -4.25
C SER A 137 9.95 8.49 -3.60
N LEU A 138 10.15 7.43 -4.38
CA LEU A 138 11.00 6.30 -4.01
C LEU A 138 12.43 6.73 -3.62
N ARG A 139 12.87 7.94 -4.02
CA ARG A 139 14.19 8.51 -3.69
C ARG A 139 14.21 9.42 -2.47
N GLY A 140 13.07 9.77 -1.88
CA GLY A 140 13.05 10.75 -0.78
C GLY A 140 11.83 11.66 -0.77
N ARG A 141 11.75 12.53 0.25
CA ARG A 141 10.74 13.57 0.33
C ARG A 141 10.98 14.59 -0.79
N LEU A 142 9.94 14.93 -1.54
CA LEU A 142 10.03 15.98 -2.54
C LEU A 142 9.83 17.31 -1.83
N THR A 143 10.88 18.13 -1.75
CA THR A 143 10.73 19.54 -1.38
C THR A 143 9.97 20.29 -2.47
N THR A 144 9.30 21.40 -2.15
CA THR A 144 8.65 22.28 -3.13
C THR A 144 9.60 22.64 -4.27
N GLU A 145 10.87 22.89 -3.96
CA GLU A 145 11.94 23.15 -4.92
C GLU A 145 12.19 21.94 -5.85
N THR A 146 12.32 20.72 -5.32
CA THR A 146 12.50 19.53 -6.16
C THR A 146 11.26 19.16 -6.99
N ALA A 147 10.05 19.43 -6.48
CA ALA A 147 8.81 19.23 -7.22
C ALA A 147 8.69 20.23 -8.39
N ARG A 148 9.01 21.50 -8.12
CA ARG A 148 9.05 22.57 -9.12
C ARG A 148 10.14 22.35 -10.16
N MET A 149 11.31 21.88 -9.74
CA MET A 149 12.38 21.41 -10.63
C MET A 149 11.93 20.26 -11.53
N GLY A 150 11.23 19.27 -10.98
CA GLY A 150 10.67 18.16 -11.75
C GLY A 150 9.61 18.62 -12.77
N ALA A 151 8.77 19.59 -12.41
CA ALA A 151 7.81 20.20 -13.32
C ALA A 151 8.51 20.97 -14.45
N CYS A 152 9.58 21.72 -14.14
CA CYS A 152 10.41 22.43 -15.11
C CYS A 152 11.02 21.44 -16.12
N CYS A 153 11.63 20.35 -15.64
CA CYS A 153 12.22 19.31 -16.49
C CYS A 153 11.20 18.71 -17.46
N ARG A 154 10.03 18.27 -16.96
CA ARG A 154 8.96 17.74 -17.82
C ARG A 154 8.53 18.74 -18.88
N LYS A 155 8.39 20.01 -18.49
CA LYS A 155 7.91 21.05 -19.40
C LYS A 155 8.92 21.39 -20.49
N ILE A 156 10.21 21.39 -20.16
CA ILE A 156 11.28 21.52 -21.15
C ILE A 156 11.16 20.38 -22.17
N LEU A 157 11.06 19.12 -21.71
CA LEU A 157 10.93 17.96 -22.59
C LEU A 157 9.70 18.03 -23.51
N GLU A 158 8.56 18.52 -23.02
CA GLU A 158 7.37 18.76 -23.85
C GLU A 158 7.63 19.79 -24.96
N VAL A 159 8.38 20.85 -24.66
CA VAL A 159 8.68 21.94 -25.61
C VAL A 159 9.71 21.50 -26.64
N VAL A 160 10.74 20.77 -26.22
CA VAL A 160 11.86 20.35 -27.09
C VAL A 160 11.66 18.96 -27.70
N ARG A 161 10.41 18.47 -27.75
CA ARG A 161 10.06 17.09 -28.11
C ARG A 161 10.30 16.70 -29.56
N ILE A 162 10.62 17.65 -30.46
CA ILE A 162 10.76 17.38 -31.90
C ILE A 162 12.17 16.84 -32.16
N PRO A 163 12.33 15.56 -32.56
CA PRO A 163 13.63 14.99 -32.86
C PRO A 163 14.32 15.74 -34.00
N GLY A 164 15.63 15.98 -33.86
CA GLY A 164 16.43 16.70 -34.85
C GLY A 164 16.23 18.22 -34.88
N PHE A 165 15.27 18.78 -34.14
CA PHE A 165 15.10 20.23 -34.05
C PHE A 165 16.02 20.83 -32.97
N GLU A 166 16.73 21.91 -33.33
CA GLU A 166 17.60 22.62 -32.41
C GLU A 166 16.94 23.89 -31.88
N TYR A 167 16.86 24.00 -30.55
CA TYR A 167 16.24 25.13 -29.86
C TYR A 167 17.31 26.06 -29.31
N ALA A 168 17.25 27.34 -29.66
CA ALA A 168 18.15 28.34 -29.10
C ALA A 168 17.91 28.51 -27.59
N ARG A 169 18.98 28.49 -26.79
CA ARG A 169 18.90 28.63 -25.31
C ARG A 169 18.12 29.89 -24.88
N LYS A 170 18.33 31.02 -25.56
CA LYS A 170 17.61 32.28 -25.28
C LYS A 170 16.11 32.17 -25.56
N TRP A 171 15.70 31.37 -26.54
CA TRP A 171 14.30 31.13 -26.83
C TRP A 171 13.67 30.26 -25.75
N LEU A 172 14.34 29.17 -25.36
CA LEU A 172 13.87 28.26 -24.32
C LEU A 172 13.72 28.96 -22.96
N LEU A 173 14.66 29.82 -22.58
CA LEU A 173 14.55 30.64 -21.37
C LEU A 173 13.30 31.53 -21.38
N ARG A 174 13.00 32.18 -22.51
CA ARG A 174 11.80 33.02 -22.65
C ARG A 174 10.52 32.19 -22.60
N GLU A 175 10.53 31.03 -23.24
CA GLU A 175 9.37 30.13 -23.26
C GLU A 175 9.06 29.56 -21.87
N MET A 176 10.08 29.18 -21.11
CA MET A 176 9.91 28.72 -19.74
C MET A 176 9.54 29.84 -18.76
N ALA A 177 10.03 31.07 -18.98
CA ALA A 177 9.63 32.24 -18.19
C ALA A 177 8.14 32.55 -18.33
N ARG A 178 7.55 32.42 -19.54
CA ARG A 178 6.09 32.55 -19.75
C ARG A 178 5.27 31.51 -18.99
N ARG A 179 5.90 30.40 -18.60
CA ARG A 179 5.28 29.30 -17.86
C ARG A 179 5.57 29.38 -16.36
N GLY A 180 6.14 30.49 -15.89
CA GLY A 180 6.37 30.77 -14.48
C GLY A 180 7.66 30.19 -13.90
N PHE A 181 8.59 29.72 -14.73
CA PHE A 181 9.89 29.23 -14.26
C PHE A 181 10.95 30.34 -14.32
N SER A 182 11.71 30.49 -13.23
CA SER A 182 12.85 31.40 -13.14
C SER A 182 14.03 30.88 -13.97
N ARG A 183 14.95 31.79 -14.31
CA ARG A 183 16.17 31.43 -15.05
C ARG A 183 17.02 30.37 -14.32
N VAL A 184 17.11 30.46 -12.99
CA VAL A 184 17.86 29.50 -12.18
C VAL A 184 17.25 28.10 -12.29
N GLU A 185 15.93 28.00 -12.22
CA GLU A 185 15.22 26.72 -12.35
C GLU A 185 15.40 26.10 -13.73
N VAL A 186 15.38 26.92 -14.79
CA VAL A 186 15.59 26.43 -16.17
C VAL A 186 17.03 25.98 -16.38
N ASP A 187 18.00 26.73 -15.86
CA ASP A 187 19.43 26.41 -15.99
C ASP A 187 19.76 25.10 -15.25
N GLN A 188 19.22 24.91 -14.05
CA GLN A 188 19.35 23.66 -13.28
C GLN A 188 18.63 22.48 -13.95
N ALA A 189 17.42 22.70 -14.50
CA ALA A 189 16.68 21.66 -15.21
C ALA A 189 17.39 21.21 -16.49
N LEU A 190 17.94 22.15 -17.27
CA LEU A 190 18.75 21.85 -18.46
C LEU A 190 19.99 21.03 -18.09
N LYS A 191 20.75 21.46 -17.08
CA LYS A 191 21.93 20.74 -16.61
C LYS A 191 21.57 19.29 -16.25
N ARG A 192 20.49 19.11 -15.49
CA ARG A 192 20.02 17.78 -15.07
C ARG A 192 19.58 16.90 -16.25
N LEU A 193 18.86 17.45 -17.22
CA LEU A 193 18.40 16.70 -18.40
C LEU A 193 19.57 16.31 -19.32
N ILE A 194 20.61 17.14 -19.40
CA ILE A 194 21.85 16.83 -20.13
C ILE A 194 22.64 15.74 -19.39
N GLU A 195 22.80 15.84 -18.06
CA GLU A 195 23.44 14.80 -17.24
C GLU A 195 22.70 13.45 -17.33
N GLN A 196 21.40 13.46 -17.58
CA GLN A 196 20.57 12.26 -17.77
C GLN A 196 20.64 11.69 -19.20
N GLY A 197 21.31 12.36 -20.14
CA GLY A 197 21.35 11.95 -21.55
C GLY A 197 20.00 12.08 -22.27
N LEU A 198 19.13 12.99 -21.82
CA LEU A 198 17.84 13.26 -22.46
C LEU A 198 17.94 14.43 -23.44
N LEU A 199 18.85 15.37 -23.17
CA LEU A 199 19.12 16.54 -24.02
C LEU A 199 20.61 16.62 -24.34
N ILE A 200 20.91 17.14 -25.53
CA ILE A 200 22.27 17.44 -25.97
C ILE A 200 22.38 18.95 -26.16
N GLN A 201 23.51 19.52 -25.72
CA GLN A 201 23.86 20.92 -25.99
C GLN A 201 25.00 20.97 -27.00
N GLU A 202 24.70 21.46 -28.21
CA GLU A 202 25.67 21.65 -29.29
C GLU A 202 25.63 23.11 -29.74
N SER A 203 26.81 23.76 -29.85
CA SER A 203 26.94 25.13 -30.37
C SER A 203 25.99 26.16 -29.70
N GLY A 204 25.69 25.97 -28.42
CA GLY A 204 24.80 26.84 -27.64
C GLY A 204 23.29 26.64 -27.88
N LYS A 205 22.90 25.61 -28.64
CA LYS A 205 21.52 25.18 -28.85
C LYS A 205 21.25 23.86 -28.12
N ILE A 206 19.98 23.61 -27.82
CA ILE A 206 19.50 22.42 -27.10
C ILE A 206 18.68 21.57 -28.07
N LYS A 207 18.96 20.27 -28.14
CA LYS A 207 18.17 19.30 -28.91
C LYS A 207 17.88 18.07 -28.05
N ILE A 208 16.78 17.37 -28.33
CA ILE A 208 16.50 16.08 -27.70
C ILE A 208 17.52 15.06 -28.19
N GLN A 209 18.04 14.23 -27.29
CA GLN A 209 18.87 13.11 -27.69
C GLN A 209 17.96 12.13 -28.44
N ALA A 210 18.27 11.85 -29.71
CA ALA A 210 17.58 10.80 -30.42
C ALA A 210 17.85 9.48 -29.69
N GLU A 211 16.82 8.68 -29.44
CA GLU A 211 17.02 7.27 -29.17
C GLU A 211 17.58 6.65 -30.46
N GLU A 212 18.91 6.62 -30.59
CA GLU A 212 19.54 5.67 -31.50
C GLU A 212 19.05 4.28 -31.09
N GLY A 213 18.49 3.56 -32.06
CA GLY A 213 17.57 2.47 -31.83
C GLY A 213 18.05 1.46 -30.78
N ARG A 214 17.18 1.18 -29.80
CA ARG A 214 17.04 -0.17 -29.25
C ARG A 214 16.41 -1.06 -30.32
N GLY A 215 17.17 -1.31 -31.39
CA GLY A 215 16.93 -2.38 -32.35
C GLY A 215 17.97 -3.46 -32.12
N GLY A 216 17.51 -4.64 -31.71
CA GLY A 216 18.30 -5.81 -31.36
C GLY A 216 17.59 -6.65 -30.33
#